data_AF-A0ABD0SFP5-F1
#
_entry.id   AF-A0ABD0SFP5-F1
#
_cell.length_a   1.000
_cell.length_b   1.000
_cell.length_c   1.000
_cell.angle_alpha   90.00
_cell.angle_beta   90.00
_cell.angle_gamma   90.00
#
_symmetry.space_group_name_H-M   'P 1'
#
loop_
_entity.id
_entity.type
_entity.pdbx_description
1 polymer ?
#
loop_
_entity_poly.entity_id
_entity_poly.type
_entity_poly.pdbx_seq_one_letter_code
_entity_poly.pdbx_strand_id
1 'polypeptide(L)'
;MAAKFVVLVSCLALTQAALVKRDAPAATPLQDLEKHAVEFQKTISEQFNALANSKNTQDLNKAFKDGSDTVLQQLSAFSSSLQSALVDANGKAKEALEATRQNIERTAAELRKAHPEVEQKANEVKEKLQAAVQNTVQESQKLAKEVQANLEATNAKLAPQIKQAYDDFIKQTQEVQKKLHEAASKQ
;
A
#
# COMPACT_ATOMS: atom_id res chain seq x y z
N MET A 1 9.95 -41.19 -65.55
CA MET A 1 9.86 -42.56 -65.00
C MET A 1 10.33 -42.54 -63.56
N ALA A 2 9.56 -43.16 -62.65
CA ALA A 2 9.87 -43.76 -61.33
C ALA A 2 11.08 -43.18 -60.53
N ALA A 3 11.01 -42.89 -59.23
CA ALA A 3 10.49 -43.76 -58.18
C ALA A 3 10.60 -43.08 -56.78
N LYS A 4 9.56 -43.30 -55.97
CA LYS A 4 9.62 -43.73 -54.55
C LYS A 4 10.07 -42.74 -53.46
N PHE A 5 9.05 -42.34 -52.69
CA PHE A 5 9.03 -42.18 -51.23
C PHE A 5 9.93 -43.19 -50.48
N VAL A 6 10.60 -42.74 -49.41
CA VAL A 6 10.65 -43.37 -48.07
C VAL A 6 11.51 -42.52 -47.10
N VAL A 7 10.85 -42.03 -46.05
CA VAL A 7 11.32 -41.82 -44.66
C VAL A 7 12.38 -40.76 -44.37
N LEU A 8 11.96 -39.65 -43.73
CA LEU A 8 12.34 -39.43 -42.32
C LEU A 8 11.35 -38.48 -41.61
N VAL A 9 10.60 -39.07 -40.69
CA VAL A 9 9.86 -38.41 -39.61
C VAL A 9 10.87 -37.97 -38.57
N SER A 10 11.11 -36.66 -38.40
CA SER A 10 11.54 -36.03 -37.12
C SER A 10 11.99 -34.58 -37.35
N CYS A 11 11.08 -33.61 -37.18
CA CYS A 11 11.29 -32.28 -36.56
C CYS A 11 10.12 -31.34 -36.90
N LEU A 12 8.92 -31.73 -36.47
CA LEU A 12 7.88 -30.74 -36.17
C LEU A 12 8.13 -30.24 -34.76
N ALA A 13 9.00 -29.25 -34.60
CA ALA A 13 9.15 -28.52 -33.35
C ALA A 13 9.67 -27.10 -33.65
N LEU A 14 8.73 -26.16 -33.61
CA LEU A 14 8.93 -24.79 -33.12
C LEU A 14 9.91 -23.88 -33.88
N THR A 15 9.68 -23.71 -35.18
CA THR A 15 9.99 -22.46 -35.88
C THR A 15 8.73 -21.61 -35.99
N GLN A 16 8.21 -21.14 -34.86
CA GLN A 16 7.23 -20.06 -34.87
C GLN A 16 7.84 -18.83 -34.19
N ALA A 17 8.04 -17.83 -35.04
CA ALA A 17 7.97 -16.42 -34.71
C ALA A 17 8.91 -15.96 -33.59
N ALA A 18 10.09 -15.53 -34.03
CA ALA A 18 10.67 -14.27 -33.59
C ALA A 18 9.67 -13.11 -33.81
N LEU A 19 8.60 -13.11 -33.03
CA LEU A 19 7.91 -11.91 -32.61
C LEU A 19 8.23 -11.84 -31.13
N VAL A 20 9.31 -11.12 -30.82
CA VAL A 20 9.45 -10.47 -29.52
C VAL A 20 8.23 -9.57 -29.42
N LYS A 21 7.11 -10.13 -28.94
CA LYS A 21 6.15 -9.35 -28.18
C LYS A 21 7.02 -8.62 -27.19
N ARG A 22 7.12 -7.30 -27.35
CA ARG A 22 7.19 -6.43 -26.18
C ARG A 22 5.97 -6.83 -25.36
N ASP A 23 6.11 -7.85 -24.52
CA ASP A 23 5.24 -8.00 -23.39
C ASP A 23 5.33 -6.64 -22.71
N ALA A 24 4.26 -5.85 -22.83
CA ALA A 24 4.03 -4.80 -21.86
C ALA A 24 4.28 -5.46 -20.50
N PRO A 25 5.17 -4.91 -19.66
CA PRO A 25 5.57 -5.59 -18.44
C PRO A 25 4.28 -6.02 -17.75
N ALA A 26 4.13 -7.33 -17.55
CA ALA A 26 2.95 -7.89 -16.89
C ALA A 26 2.70 -7.00 -15.68
N ALA A 27 1.52 -6.35 -15.64
CA ALA A 27 1.21 -5.35 -14.62
C ALA A 27 1.59 -5.97 -13.27
N THR A 28 2.69 -5.47 -12.71
CA THR A 28 3.25 -6.09 -11.53
C THR A 28 2.32 -5.77 -10.37
N PRO A 29 2.12 -6.68 -9.40
CA PRO A 29 1.25 -6.43 -8.24
C PRO A 29 1.55 -5.10 -7.52
N LEU A 30 2.80 -4.64 -7.64
CA LEU A 30 3.35 -3.40 -7.09
C LEU A 30 3.05 -2.13 -7.92
N GLN A 31 2.78 -2.25 -9.23
CA GLN A 31 2.34 -1.12 -10.07
C GLN A 31 0.89 -0.72 -9.78
N ASP A 32 0.03 -1.70 -9.52
CA ASP A 32 -1.34 -1.43 -9.08
C ASP A 32 -1.36 -0.78 -7.70
N LEU A 33 -0.43 -1.16 -6.81
CA LEU A 33 -0.22 -0.49 -5.53
C LEU A 33 0.14 0.98 -5.72
N GLU A 34 1.04 1.30 -6.65
CA GLU A 34 1.44 2.68 -6.91
C GLU A 34 0.26 3.54 -7.38
N LYS A 35 -0.57 3.03 -8.30
CA LYS A 35 -1.80 3.72 -8.74
C LYS A 35 -2.82 3.86 -7.63
N HIS A 36 -3.11 2.77 -6.91
CA HIS A 36 -4.04 2.79 -5.78
C HIS A 36 -3.59 3.75 -4.69
N ALA A 37 -2.28 3.86 -4.46
CA ALA A 37 -1.68 4.82 -3.53
C ALA A 37 -1.94 6.27 -3.92
N VAL A 38 -1.75 6.63 -5.18
CA VAL A 38 -2.03 7.99 -5.65
C VAL A 38 -3.53 8.30 -5.54
N GLU A 39 -4.38 7.38 -5.99
CA GLU A 39 -5.84 7.56 -5.92
C GLU A 39 -6.33 7.67 -4.48
N PHE A 40 -5.89 6.78 -3.61
CA PHE A 40 -6.25 6.79 -2.20
C PHE A 40 -5.72 8.04 -1.48
N GLN A 41 -4.47 8.45 -1.73
CA GLN A 41 -3.92 9.69 -1.19
C GLN A 41 -4.78 10.88 -1.58
N LYS A 42 -5.22 10.94 -2.85
CA LYS A 42 -6.10 12.00 -3.34
C LYS A 42 -7.47 11.95 -2.67
N THR A 43 -8.11 10.78 -2.65
CA THR A 43 -9.43 10.59 -2.01
C THR A 43 -9.40 10.98 -0.54
N ILE A 44 -8.40 10.52 0.21
CA ILE A 44 -8.27 10.88 1.62
C ILE A 44 -7.99 12.37 1.80
N SER A 45 -7.12 12.96 0.99
CA SER A 45 -6.82 14.39 1.12
C SER A 45 -8.05 15.26 0.81
N GLU A 46 -8.82 14.91 -0.22
CA GLU A 46 -10.08 15.59 -0.56
C GLU A 46 -11.13 15.44 0.56
N GLN A 47 -11.26 14.23 1.11
CA GLN A 47 -12.20 13.96 2.20
C GLN A 47 -11.79 14.64 3.50
N PHE A 48 -10.50 14.63 3.85
CA PHE A 48 -9.99 15.38 4.99
C PHE A 48 -10.21 16.88 4.81
N ASN A 49 -10.04 17.43 3.61
CA ASN A 49 -10.38 18.82 3.33
C ASN A 49 -11.88 19.09 3.50
N ALA A 50 -12.75 18.17 3.07
CA ALA A 50 -14.20 18.29 3.32
C ALA A 50 -14.53 18.27 4.82
N LEU A 51 -13.86 17.42 5.60
CA LEU A 51 -13.98 17.37 7.07
C LEU A 51 -13.49 18.65 7.76
N ALA A 52 -12.50 19.35 7.18
CA ALA A 52 -11.99 20.64 7.70
C ALA A 52 -13.07 21.71 7.83
N ASN A 53 -14.03 21.68 6.90
CA ASN A 53 -15.10 22.65 6.81
C ASN A 53 -16.32 22.27 7.67
N SER A 54 -16.32 21.08 8.26
CA SER A 54 -17.38 20.65 9.20
C SER A 54 -17.17 21.31 10.56
N LYS A 55 -18.26 21.63 11.27
CA LYS A 55 -18.17 22.19 12.62
C LYS A 55 -17.48 21.19 13.53
N ASN A 56 -16.67 21.65 14.47
CA ASN A 56 -15.94 20.77 15.39
C ASN A 56 -16.91 20.20 16.45
N THR A 57 -17.70 19.19 16.09
CA THR A 57 -18.69 18.56 16.98
C THR A 57 -18.07 17.42 17.79
N GLN A 58 -18.64 17.12 18.95
CA GLN A 58 -18.16 16.04 19.81
C GLN A 58 -18.14 14.67 19.10
N ASP A 59 -19.12 14.43 18.21
CA ASP A 59 -19.18 13.21 17.39
C ASP A 59 -18.04 13.13 16.37
N LEU A 60 -17.64 14.27 15.79
CA LEU A 60 -16.50 14.36 14.89
C LEU A 60 -15.19 14.10 15.65
N ASN A 61 -15.02 14.68 16.84
CA ASN A 61 -13.85 14.43 17.69
C ASN A 61 -13.75 12.94 18.07
N LYS A 62 -14.87 12.33 18.43
CA LYS A 62 -14.94 10.90 18.73
C LYS A 62 -14.59 10.07 17.49
N ALA A 63 -15.12 10.41 16.32
CA ALA A 63 -14.80 9.73 15.07
C ALA A 63 -13.32 9.89 14.68
N PHE A 64 -12.70 11.04 14.92
CA PHE A 64 -11.26 11.26 14.74
C PHE A 64 -10.44 10.43 15.71
N LYS A 65 -10.86 10.34 16.97
CA LYS A 65 -10.20 9.49 17.96
C LYS A 65 -10.27 8.03 17.55
N ASP A 66 -11.47 7.51 17.30
CA ASP A 66 -11.70 6.11 16.93
C ASP A 66 -11.03 5.77 15.59
N GLY A 67 -11.05 6.72 14.65
CA GLY A 67 -10.36 6.63 13.37
C GLY A 67 -8.85 6.56 13.52
N SER A 68 -8.27 7.41 14.37
CA SER A 68 -6.85 7.40 14.68
C SER A 68 -6.45 6.14 15.43
N ASP A 69 -7.28 5.63 16.35
CA ASP A 69 -7.07 4.35 17.04
C ASP A 69 -7.00 3.20 16.02
N THR A 70 -7.95 3.19 15.07
CA THR A 70 -8.00 2.19 14.00
C THR A 70 -6.76 2.29 13.12
N VAL A 71 -6.41 3.49 12.63
CA VAL A 71 -5.19 3.67 11.81
C VAL A 71 -3.93 3.29 12.58
N LEU A 72 -3.82 3.61 13.87
CA LEU A 72 -2.70 3.17 14.71
C LEU A 72 -2.57 1.65 14.78
N GLN A 73 -3.70 0.95 14.94
CA GLN A 73 -3.73 -0.52 14.91
C GLN A 73 -3.29 -1.03 13.53
N GLN A 74 -3.77 -0.41 12.44
CA GLN A 74 -3.39 -0.81 11.09
C GLN A 74 -1.93 -0.52 10.77
N LEU A 75 -1.37 0.60 11.22
CA LEU A 75 0.06 0.89 11.09
C LEU A 75 0.90 -0.15 11.84
N SER A 76 0.44 -0.59 13.02
CA SER A 76 1.10 -1.62 13.80
C SER A 76 1.02 -3.00 13.13
N ALA A 77 -0.15 -3.34 12.58
CA ALA A 77 -0.35 -4.57 11.80
C ALA A 77 0.48 -4.55 10.52
N PHE A 78 0.50 -3.43 9.80
CA PHE A 78 1.30 -3.22 8.60
C PHE A 78 2.80 -3.35 8.91
N SER A 79 3.29 -2.68 9.95
CA SER A 79 4.67 -2.83 10.44
C SER A 79 5.02 -4.29 10.76
N SER A 80 4.10 -5.02 11.40
CA SER A 80 4.29 -6.44 11.74
C SER A 80 4.32 -7.35 10.50
N SER A 81 3.49 -7.05 9.49
CA SER A 81 3.53 -7.72 8.19
C SER A 81 4.85 -7.45 7.47
N LEU A 82 5.35 -6.22 7.50
CA LEU A 82 6.67 -5.86 6.97
C LEU A 82 7.80 -6.53 7.75
N GLN A 83 7.66 -6.71 9.06
CA GLN A 83 8.62 -7.44 9.88
C GLN A 83 8.68 -8.92 9.51
N SER A 84 7.53 -9.52 9.19
CA SER A 84 7.51 -10.90 8.69
C SER A 84 8.16 -10.99 7.32
N ALA A 85 7.86 -10.04 6.42
CA ALA A 85 8.50 -9.93 5.12
C ALA A 85 10.03 -9.69 5.21
N LEU A 86 10.50 -8.97 6.25
CA LEU A 86 11.92 -8.74 6.51
C LEU A 86 12.72 -10.02 6.78
N VAL A 87 12.09 -11.06 7.33
CA VAL A 87 12.75 -12.34 7.59
C VAL A 87 13.10 -13.04 6.28
N ASP A 88 12.23 -12.91 5.28
CA ASP A 88 12.41 -13.53 3.96
C ASP A 88 13.16 -12.61 2.97
N ALA A 89 13.27 -11.31 3.26
CA ALA A 89 13.93 -10.33 2.41
C ALA A 89 15.45 -10.32 2.58
N ASN A 90 16.16 -10.09 1.46
CA ASN A 90 17.61 -9.98 1.45
C ASN A 90 18.09 -8.76 0.65
N GLY A 91 19.35 -8.37 0.88
CA GLY A 91 19.99 -7.26 0.18
C GLY A 91 19.25 -5.93 0.37
N LYS A 92 19.09 -5.17 -0.72
CA LYS A 92 18.45 -3.85 -0.70
C LYS A 92 16.96 -3.87 -0.36
N ALA A 93 16.25 -4.94 -0.70
CA ALA A 93 14.84 -5.06 -0.35
C ALA A 93 14.65 -5.13 1.18
N LYS A 94 15.59 -5.77 1.88
CA LYS A 94 15.61 -5.80 3.35
C LYS A 94 15.83 -4.41 3.93
N GLU A 95 16.83 -3.68 3.44
CA GLU A 95 17.09 -2.30 3.89
C GLU A 95 15.88 -1.39 3.65
N ALA A 96 15.23 -1.49 2.50
CA ALA A 96 14.03 -0.73 2.16
C ALA A 96 12.86 -1.10 3.09
N LEU A 97 12.61 -2.39 3.31
CA LEU A 97 11.59 -2.87 4.25
C LEU A 97 11.83 -2.37 5.68
N GLU A 98 13.09 -2.38 6.13
CA GLU A 98 13.45 -1.99 7.49
C GLU A 98 13.31 -0.47 7.68
N ALA A 99 13.73 0.32 6.69
CA ALA A 99 13.50 1.75 6.66
C ALA A 99 12.00 2.09 6.68
N THR A 100 11.20 1.44 5.82
CA THR A 100 9.75 1.64 5.77
C THR A 100 9.10 1.25 7.10
N ARG A 101 9.49 0.12 7.70
CA ARG A 101 9.00 -0.30 9.02
C ARG A 101 9.28 0.75 10.09
N GLN A 102 10.51 1.24 10.18
CA GLN A 102 10.88 2.28 11.15
C GLN A 102 10.10 3.58 10.93
N ASN A 103 9.89 3.98 9.67
CA ASN A 103 9.10 5.16 9.34
C ASN A 103 7.62 5.00 9.73
N ILE A 104 7.04 3.82 9.55
CA ILE A 104 5.67 3.51 9.97
C ILE A 104 5.55 3.47 11.48
N GLU A 105 6.50 2.85 12.18
CA GLU A 105 6.54 2.85 13.66
C GLU A 105 6.65 4.26 14.21
N ARG A 106 7.51 5.10 13.61
CA ARG A 106 7.64 6.51 13.99
C ARG A 106 6.35 7.27 13.73
N THR A 107 5.74 7.06 12.57
CA THR A 107 4.45 7.65 12.20
C THR A 107 3.34 7.25 13.18
N ALA A 108 3.28 5.98 13.55
CA ALA A 108 2.35 5.49 14.57
C ALA A 108 2.64 6.10 15.95
N ALA A 109 3.91 6.23 16.34
CA ALA A 109 4.27 6.87 17.60
C ALA A 109 3.88 8.36 17.63
N GLU A 110 4.06 9.09 16.53
CA GLU A 110 3.64 10.49 16.40
C GLU A 110 2.12 10.64 16.45
N LEU A 111 1.39 9.79 15.73
CA LEU A 111 -0.07 9.77 15.77
C LEU A 111 -0.59 9.41 17.17
N ARG A 112 0.06 8.46 17.86
CA ARG A 112 -0.29 8.07 19.24
C ARG A 112 -0.05 9.18 20.24
N LYS A 113 0.97 10.02 20.05
CA LYS A 113 1.23 11.19 20.90
C LYS A 113 0.17 12.28 20.72
N ALA A 114 -0.38 12.44 19.52
CA ALA A 114 -1.49 13.37 19.26
C ALA A 114 -2.85 12.83 19.75
N HIS A 115 -2.96 11.51 19.89
CA HIS A 115 -4.19 10.80 20.27
C HIS A 115 -4.83 11.17 21.63
N PRO A 116 -4.10 11.44 22.73
CA PRO A 116 -4.73 11.91 23.96
C PRO A 116 -5.27 13.35 23.89
N GLU A 117 -4.89 14.17 22.89
CA GLU A 117 -5.36 15.57 22.76
C GLU A 117 -6.65 15.73 21.93
N VAL A 118 -7.29 14.63 21.48
CA VAL A 118 -8.40 14.69 20.50
C VAL A 118 -9.64 15.45 21.03
N GLU A 119 -9.86 15.48 22.34
CA GLU A 119 -10.97 16.26 22.92
C GLU A 119 -10.76 17.78 22.81
N GLN A 120 -9.51 18.25 22.70
CA GLN A 120 -9.20 19.68 22.63
C GLN A 120 -8.75 20.16 21.25
N LYS A 121 -8.20 19.27 20.40
CA LYS A 121 -7.59 19.65 19.12
C LYS A 121 -7.76 18.63 17.99
N ALA A 122 -9.01 18.34 17.63
CA ALA A 122 -9.31 17.47 16.49
C ALA A 122 -8.63 17.90 15.18
N ASN A 123 -8.37 19.19 14.95
CA ASN A 123 -7.59 19.65 13.80
C ASN A 123 -6.15 19.14 13.81
N GLU A 124 -5.49 19.08 14.96
CA GLU A 124 -4.10 18.63 15.08
C GLU A 124 -4.01 17.11 14.90
N VAL A 125 -4.97 16.36 15.45
CA VAL A 125 -5.11 14.91 15.22
C VAL A 125 -5.41 14.61 13.77
N LYS A 126 -6.31 15.39 13.16
CA LYS A 126 -6.65 15.26 11.75
C LYS A 126 -5.42 15.46 10.86
N GLU A 127 -4.64 16.51 11.08
CA GLU A 127 -3.40 16.75 10.33
C GLU A 127 -2.40 15.62 10.53
N LYS A 128 -2.24 15.13 11.77
CA LYS A 128 -1.35 14.00 12.07
C LYS A 128 -1.83 12.69 11.46
N LEU A 129 -3.13 12.44 11.45
CA LEU A 129 -3.74 11.27 10.82
C LEU A 129 -3.56 11.31 9.30
N GLN A 130 -3.85 12.47 8.69
CA GLN A 130 -3.62 12.69 7.27
C GLN A 130 -2.15 12.51 6.91
N ALA A 131 -1.24 13.14 7.66
CA ALA A 131 0.20 12.98 7.47
C ALA A 131 0.64 11.52 7.66
N ALA A 132 0.08 10.82 8.65
CA ALA A 132 0.41 9.43 8.90
C ALA A 132 0.02 8.51 7.75
N VAL A 133 -1.19 8.70 7.23
CA VAL A 133 -1.68 7.95 6.08
C VAL A 133 -0.85 8.30 4.83
N GLN A 134 -0.59 9.58 4.57
CA GLN A 134 0.22 10.01 3.42
C GLN A 134 1.65 9.45 3.49
N ASN A 135 2.31 9.54 4.64
CA ASN A 135 3.65 9.01 4.84
C ASN A 135 3.67 7.49 4.61
N THR A 136 2.68 6.77 5.16
CA THR A 136 2.60 5.30 4.99
C THR A 136 2.41 4.92 3.53
N VAL A 137 1.59 5.66 2.79
CA VAL A 137 1.37 5.45 1.37
C VAL A 137 2.65 5.72 0.56
N GLN A 138 3.36 6.83 0.84
CA GLN A 138 4.62 7.16 0.18
C GLN A 138 5.71 6.13 0.46
N GLU A 139 5.85 5.71 1.71
CA GLU A 139 6.81 4.68 2.11
C GLU A 139 6.47 3.33 1.44
N SER A 140 5.18 2.99 1.36
CA SER A 140 4.73 1.78 0.65
C SER A 140 5.05 1.83 -0.85
N GLN A 141 4.88 2.98 -1.50
CA GLN A 141 5.26 3.17 -2.91
C GLN A 141 6.78 3.07 -3.11
N LYS A 142 7.57 3.66 -2.21
CA LYS A 142 9.03 3.58 -2.27
C LYS A 142 9.49 2.14 -2.08
N LEU A 143 8.92 1.45 -1.10
CA LEU A 143 9.15 0.03 -0.86
C LEU A 143 8.80 -0.81 -2.09
N ALA A 144 7.64 -0.58 -2.69
CA ALA A 144 7.21 -1.25 -3.90
C ALA A 144 8.22 -1.06 -5.05
N LYS A 145 8.72 0.16 -5.26
CA LYS A 145 9.75 0.44 -6.27
C LYS A 145 11.06 -0.26 -5.98
N GLU A 146 11.53 -0.25 -4.73
CA GLU A 146 12.78 -0.90 -4.35
C GLU A 146 12.67 -2.43 -4.46
N VAL A 147 11.57 -3.03 -4.00
CA VAL A 147 11.33 -4.48 -4.13
C VAL A 147 11.21 -4.87 -5.59
N GLN A 148 10.58 -4.02 -6.42
CA GLN A 148 10.47 -4.25 -7.85
C GLN A 148 11.79 -4.09 -8.61
N ALA A 149 12.58 -3.08 -8.27
CA ALA A 149 13.90 -2.85 -8.85
C ALA A 149 14.90 -3.93 -8.45
N ASN A 150 14.71 -4.54 -7.28
CA ASN A 150 15.53 -5.62 -6.73
C ASN A 150 14.75 -6.95 -6.70
N LEU A 151 14.03 -7.29 -7.79
CA LEU A 151 13.31 -8.57 -7.96
C LEU A 151 14.28 -9.76 -8.10
N GLU A 152 14.97 -10.09 -7.02
CA GLU A 152 15.60 -11.40 -6.86
C GLU A 152 14.52 -12.46 -6.58
N ALA A 153 14.77 -13.72 -6.91
CA ALA A 153 13.80 -14.81 -6.74
C ALA A 153 13.23 -14.92 -5.31
N THR A 154 14.00 -14.48 -4.31
CA THR A 154 13.59 -14.39 -2.91
C THR A 154 12.62 -13.23 -2.65
N ASN A 155 12.84 -12.08 -3.30
CA ASN A 155 12.02 -10.88 -3.15
C ASN A 155 10.68 -10.95 -3.89
N ALA A 156 10.54 -11.89 -4.84
CA ALA A 156 9.28 -12.16 -5.52
C ALA A 156 8.14 -12.58 -4.56
N LYS A 157 8.47 -13.18 -3.41
CA LYS A 157 7.49 -13.54 -2.37
C LYS A 157 7.06 -12.36 -1.50
N LEU A 158 7.85 -11.27 -1.48
CA LEU A 158 7.55 -10.06 -0.72
C LEU A 158 6.47 -9.24 -1.43
N ALA A 159 6.49 -9.20 -2.75
CA ALA A 159 5.52 -8.45 -3.55
C ALA A 159 4.04 -8.73 -3.16
N PRO A 160 3.57 -9.99 -3.05
CA PRO A 160 2.20 -10.26 -2.61
C PRO A 160 1.97 -9.94 -1.14
N GLN A 161 2.95 -10.11 -0.25
CA GLN A 161 2.81 -9.77 1.18
C GLN A 161 2.69 -8.26 1.39
N ILE A 162 3.54 -7.47 0.74
CA ILE A 162 3.51 -6.01 0.77
C ILE A 162 2.19 -5.51 0.18
N LYS A 163 1.77 -6.10 -0.95
CA LYS A 163 0.48 -5.75 -1.56
C LYS A 163 -0.68 -6.04 -0.62
N GLN A 164 -0.74 -7.23 -0.04
CA GLN A 164 -1.82 -7.61 0.86
C GLN A 164 -1.87 -6.69 2.08
N ALA A 165 -0.73 -6.47 2.73
CA ALA A 165 -0.66 -5.63 3.91
C ALA A 165 -1.05 -4.17 3.59
N TYR A 166 -0.71 -3.70 2.38
CA TYR A 166 -1.15 -2.40 1.88
C TYR A 166 -2.65 -2.37 1.58
N ASP A 167 -3.19 -3.36 0.86
CA ASP A 167 -4.62 -3.43 0.55
C ASP A 167 -5.48 -3.46 1.84
N ASP A 168 -5.03 -4.22 2.85
CA ASP A 168 -5.67 -4.27 4.17
C ASP A 168 -5.64 -2.90 4.86
N PHE A 169 -4.49 -2.21 4.83
CA PHE A 169 -4.37 -0.84 5.35
C PHE A 169 -5.32 0.13 4.65
N ILE A 170 -5.41 0.06 3.32
CA ILE A 170 -6.30 0.91 2.52
C ILE A 170 -7.76 0.67 2.86
N LYS A 171 -8.18 -0.59 2.88
CA LYS A 171 -9.57 -0.97 3.17
C LYS A 171 -10.00 -0.46 4.55
N GLN A 172 -9.14 -0.63 5.55
CA GLN A 172 -9.44 -0.22 6.91
C GLN A 172 -9.42 1.31 7.07
N THR A 173 -8.51 2.00 6.38
CA THR A 173 -8.48 3.46 6.39
C THR A 173 -9.67 4.04 5.61
N GLN A 174 -10.17 3.37 4.57
CA GLN A 174 -11.43 3.73 3.90
C GLN A 174 -12.63 3.58 4.85
N GLU A 175 -12.67 2.54 5.69
CA GLU A 175 -13.71 2.42 6.72
C GLU A 175 -13.64 3.56 7.74
N VAL A 176 -12.44 3.93 8.17
CA VAL A 176 -12.23 5.12 9.02
C VAL A 176 -12.72 6.38 8.33
N GLN A 177 -12.38 6.57 7.05
CA GLN A 177 -12.82 7.69 6.24
C GLN A 177 -14.35 7.73 6.13
N LYS A 178 -15.00 6.59 5.93
CA LYS A 178 -16.46 6.51 5.88
C LYS A 178 -17.09 6.92 7.22
N LYS A 179 -16.56 6.41 8.34
CA LYS A 179 -17.03 6.79 9.69
C LYS A 179 -16.84 8.28 9.98
N LEU A 180 -15.71 8.85 9.58
CA LEU A 180 -15.43 10.28 9.69
C LEU A 180 -16.41 11.12 8.87
N HIS A 181 -16.64 10.72 7.61
CA HIS A 181 -17.58 11.39 6.73
C HIS A 181 -19.02 11.31 7.25
N GLU A 182 -19.44 10.14 7.73
CA GLU A 182 -20.75 9.96 8.38
C GLU A 182 -20.89 10.86 9.62
N ALA A 183 -19.87 10.91 10.48
CA ALA A 183 -19.86 11.78 11.66
C ALA A 183 -19.92 13.27 11.32
N ALA A 184 -19.24 13.70 10.25
CA ALA A 184 -19.30 15.07 9.75
C ALA A 184 -20.64 15.41 9.07
N SER A 185 -21.25 14.45 8.37
CA SER A 185 -22.52 14.62 7.65
C SER A 185 -23.75 14.60 8.55
N LYS A 186 -23.64 14.09 9.78
CA LYS A 186 -24.71 14.09 10.80
C LYS A 186 -24.90 15.47 11.47
N GLN A 187 -24.21 16.50 10.98
CA GLN A 187 -24.31 17.89 11.46
C GLN A 187 -25.49 18.64 10.86
#